data_AF-A0A2S5GH76-F1
#
_entry.id   AF-A0A2S5GH76-F1
#
_cell.length_a   1.000
_cell.length_b   1.000
_cell.length_c   1.000
_cell.angle_alpha   90.00
_cell.angle_beta   90.00
_cell.angle_gamma   90.00
#
_symmetry.space_group_name_H-M   'P 1'
#
loop_
_entity.id
_entity.type
_entity.pdbx_description
1 polymer ?
#
loop_
_entity_poly.entity_id
_entity_poly.type
_entity_poly.pdbx_seq_one_letter_code
_entity_poly.pdbx_strand_id
1 'polypeptide(L)'
;MNKLVYILLAAGYAVSFLIIILYYKSITLLTFINSTFFTGGFYLFAALIALVLSSGLFDIVANSFRRTFSMAAPMKKEEAEEMRSVSQAISGFPIRSLFISGSIILVSMAIALLLYY
;
A
#
# COMPACT_ATOMS: atom_id res chain seq x y z
N MET A 1 -19.10 0.89 2.17
CA MET A 1 -17.70 0.63 2.58
C MET A 1 -17.59 -0.80 3.09
N ASN A 2 -16.57 -1.55 2.67
CA ASN A 2 -16.39 -2.96 3.05
C ASN A 2 -15.94 -3.07 4.51
N LYS A 3 -16.26 -4.17 5.21
CA LYS A 3 -15.82 -4.43 6.61
C LYS A 3 -14.32 -4.20 6.81
N LEU A 4 -13.52 -4.59 5.82
CA LEU A 4 -12.07 -4.42 5.82
C LEU A 4 -11.62 -2.95 5.94
N VAL A 5 -12.36 -2.00 5.36
CA VAL A 5 -12.02 -0.57 5.47
C VAL A 5 -12.11 -0.11 6.92
N TYR A 6 -13.17 -0.49 7.64
CA TYR A 6 -13.33 -0.13 9.05
C TYR A 6 -12.23 -0.75 9.92
N ILE A 7 -11.86 -2.01 9.65
CA ILE A 7 -10.76 -2.67 10.35
C ILE A 7 -9.43 -1.94 10.10
N LEU A 8 -9.13 -1.60 8.85
CA LEU A 8 -7.91 -0.87 8.51
C LEU A 8 -7.86 0.54 9.12
N LEU A 9 -9.00 1.23 9.16
CA LEU A 9 -9.12 2.53 9.83
C LEU A 9 -8.86 2.42 11.33
N ALA A 10 -9.54 1.47 12.00
CA ALA A 10 -9.34 1.23 13.42
C ALA A 10 -7.87 0.88 13.72
N ALA A 11 -7.25 0.02 12.92
CA ALA A 11 -5.84 -0.33 13.03
C ALA A 11 -4.93 0.89 12.79
N GLY A 12 -5.19 1.71 11.78
CA GLY A 12 -4.38 2.89 11.46
C GLY A 12 -4.40 3.95 12.56
N TYR A 13 -5.58 4.23 13.13
CA TYR A 13 -5.68 5.14 14.27
C TYR A 13 -5.10 4.54 15.55
N ALA A 14 -5.26 3.23 15.79
CA ALA A 14 -4.63 2.57 16.93
C ALA A 14 -3.09 2.64 16.84
N VAL A 15 -2.50 2.40 15.66
CA VAL A 15 -1.06 2.56 15.44
C VAL A 15 -0.64 4.01 15.64
N SER A 16 -1.39 4.98 15.12
CA SER A 16 -1.11 6.41 15.35
C SER A 16 -1.11 6.76 16.83
N PHE A 17 -2.10 6.27 17.57
CA PHE A 17 -2.20 6.47 19.02
C PHE A 17 -1.04 5.83 19.78
N LEU A 18 -0.62 4.63 19.39
CA LEU A 18 0.57 3.98 19.94
C LEU A 18 1.84 4.82 19.68
N ILE A 19 1.99 5.38 18.48
CA ILE A 19 3.11 6.29 18.17
C ILE A 19 3.08 7.52 19.07
N ILE A 20 1.90 8.12 19.30
CA ILE A 20 1.75 9.29 20.19
C ILE A 20 2.21 8.94 21.61
N ILE A 21 1.78 7.81 22.16
CA ILE A 21 2.11 7.42 23.54
C ILE A 21 3.58 7.06 23.67
N LEU A 22 4.10 6.20 22.79
CA LEU A 22 5.43 5.61 22.94
C LEU A 22 6.54 6.58 22.53
N TYR A 23 6.34 7.34 21.46
CA TYR A 23 7.36 8.22 20.90
C TYR A 23 7.20 9.66 21.41
N TYR A 24 6.01 10.25 21.22
CA TYR A 24 5.81 11.67 21.54
C TYR A 24 5.52 11.94 23.02
N LYS A 25 5.01 10.95 23.76
CA LYS A 25 4.64 11.03 25.20
C LYS A 25 3.73 12.21 25.58
N SER A 26 3.11 12.84 24.59
CA SER A 26 2.27 14.03 24.73
C SER A 26 1.17 13.99 23.68
N ILE A 27 -0.07 14.19 24.13
CA ILE A 27 -1.24 14.20 23.26
C ILE A 27 -1.52 15.67 22.91
N THR A 28 -1.08 16.08 21.73
CA THR A 28 -1.31 17.42 21.19
C THR A 28 -1.81 17.30 19.76
N LEU A 29 -2.38 18.38 19.22
CA LEU A 29 -2.82 18.39 17.82
C LEU A 29 -1.64 18.14 16.85
N LEU A 30 -0.45 18.66 17.17
CA LEU A 30 0.76 18.44 16.39
C LEU A 30 1.20 16.97 16.37
N THR A 31 1.15 16.28 17.52
CA THR A 31 1.54 14.86 17.60
C THR A 31 0.51 13.96 16.91
N PHE A 32 -0.77 14.35 16.93
CA PHE A 32 -1.82 13.73 16.12
C PHE A 32 -1.56 13.89 14.61
N ILE A 33 -1.29 15.12 14.14
CA ILE A 33 -0.98 15.40 12.73
C ILE A 33 0.21 14.55 12.27
N ASN A 34 1.32 14.56 13.01
CA ASN A 34 2.52 13.84 12.62
C ASN A 34 2.29 12.32 12.57
N SER A 35 1.68 11.74 13.60
CA SER A 35 1.45 10.29 13.66
C SER A 35 0.48 9.79 12.59
N THR A 36 -0.59 10.54 12.31
CA THR A 36 -1.58 10.20 11.28
C THR A 36 -1.04 10.44 9.86
N PHE A 37 -0.14 11.40 9.66
CA PHE A 37 0.58 11.57 8.40
C PHE A 37 1.41 10.32 8.07
N PHE A 38 2.17 9.79 9.03
CA PHE A 38 2.99 8.59 8.80
C PHE A 38 2.15 7.34 8.54
N THR A 39 1.11 7.08 9.32
CA THR A 39 0.25 5.90 9.12
C THR A 39 -0.60 6.00 7.86
N GLY A 40 -1.26 7.15 7.63
CA GLY A 40 -2.05 7.39 6.42
C GLY A 40 -1.18 7.36 5.17
N GLY A 41 0.01 7.98 5.24
CA GLY A 41 1.02 7.95 4.19
C GLY A 41 1.52 6.55 3.89
N PHE A 42 1.81 5.74 4.92
CA PHE A 42 2.21 4.34 4.75
C PHE A 42 1.13 3.52 4.03
N TYR A 43 -0.14 3.68 4.42
CA TYR A 43 -1.24 3.02 3.70
C TYR A 43 -1.29 3.47 2.25
N LEU A 44 -1.33 4.76 2.00
CA LEU A 44 -1.46 5.27 0.64
C LEU A 44 -0.27 4.84 -0.24
N PHE A 45 0.94 4.85 0.31
CA PHE A 45 2.15 4.35 -0.34
C PHE A 45 2.06 2.85 -0.68
N ALA A 46 1.68 2.00 0.27
CA ALA A 46 1.54 0.57 0.05
C ALA A 46 0.44 0.26 -1.00
N ALA A 47 -0.67 1.00 -0.97
CA ALA A 47 -1.74 0.87 -1.94
C ALA A 47 -1.27 1.25 -3.36
N LEU A 48 -0.52 2.35 -3.49
CA LEU A 48 0.02 2.79 -4.79
C LEU A 48 1.07 1.82 -5.33
N ILE A 49 1.96 1.30 -4.48
CA ILE A 49 2.91 0.25 -4.91
C ILE A 49 2.15 -0.98 -5.41
N ALA A 50 1.18 -1.47 -4.63
CA ALA A 50 0.41 -2.62 -5.02
C ALA A 50 -0.40 -2.37 -6.30
N LEU A 51 -0.90 -1.15 -6.51
CA LEU A 51 -1.55 -0.74 -7.74
C LEU A 51 -0.60 -0.84 -8.94
N VAL A 52 0.60 -0.28 -8.83
CA VAL A 52 1.64 -0.35 -9.88
C VAL A 52 2.01 -1.80 -10.16
N LEU A 53 2.18 -2.63 -9.14
CA LEU A 53 2.52 -4.05 -9.31
C LEU A 53 1.36 -4.85 -9.93
N SER A 54 0.11 -4.50 -9.61
CA SER A 54 -1.09 -5.14 -10.17
C SER A 54 -1.37 -4.77 -11.62
N SER A 55 -0.79 -3.67 -12.11
CA SER A 55 -1.06 -3.14 -13.47
C SER A 55 -0.52 -4.01 -14.61
N GLY A 56 0.30 -5.03 -14.31
CA GLY A 56 0.93 -5.89 -15.32
C GLY A 56 2.17 -5.28 -15.97
N LEU A 57 2.59 -4.06 -15.59
CA LEU A 57 3.84 -3.46 -16.05
C LEU A 57 5.05 -4.38 -15.82
N PHE A 58 5.12 -4.97 -14.63
CA PHE A 58 6.20 -5.91 -14.29
C PHE A 58 6.12 -7.21 -15.09
N ASP A 59 4.93 -7.64 -15.50
CA ASP A 59 4.75 -8.85 -16.32
C ASP A 59 5.24 -8.61 -17.75
N ILE A 60 5.00 -7.41 -18.30
CA ILE A 60 5.53 -7.01 -19.62
C ILE A 60 7.06 -6.99 -19.61
N VAL A 61 7.65 -6.41 -18.57
CA VAL A 61 9.11 -6.37 -18.40
C VAL A 61 9.66 -7.78 -18.28
N ALA A 62 9.11 -8.59 -17.38
CA ALA A 62 9.55 -9.97 -17.16
C ALA A 62 9.44 -10.82 -18.45
N ASN A 63 8.35 -10.70 -19.21
CA ASN A 63 8.17 -11.40 -20.47
C ASN A 63 9.15 -10.92 -21.55
N SER A 64 9.50 -9.63 -21.57
CA SER A 64 10.49 -9.08 -22.50
C SER A 64 11.89 -9.63 -22.23
N PHE A 65 12.27 -9.73 -20.95
CA PHE A 65 13.49 -10.40 -20.52
C PHE A 65 13.47 -11.88 -20.91
N ARG A 66 12.40 -12.61 -20.57
CA ARG A 66 12.24 -14.03 -20.95
C ARG A 66 12.41 -14.24 -22.45
N ARG A 67 11.80 -13.41 -23.29
CA ARG A 67 11.88 -13.52 -24.76
C ARG A 67 13.30 -13.27 -25.28
N THR A 68 14.07 -12.39 -24.64
CA THR A 68 15.44 -12.08 -25.04
C THR A 68 16.40 -13.19 -24.61
N PHE A 69 16.24 -13.72 -23.40
CA PHE A 69 17.11 -14.75 -22.85
C PHE A 69 16.74 -16.17 -23.30
N SER A 70 15.49 -16.43 -23.67
CA SER A 70 15.07 -17.73 -24.23
C SER A 70 15.61 -17.99 -25.64
N MET A 71 16.13 -16.96 -26.33
CA MET A 71 16.94 -17.14 -27.53
C MET A 71 18.28 -17.84 -27.24
N ALA A 72 18.81 -17.73 -26.02
CA ALA A 72 20.07 -18.36 -25.61
C ALA A 72 19.87 -19.77 -25.01
N ALA A 73 18.73 -20.03 -24.35
CA ALA A 73 18.35 -21.34 -23.85
C ALA A 73 16.83 -21.53 -23.96
N PRO A 74 16.33 -22.43 -24.83
CA PRO A 74 14.89 -22.61 -25.02
C PRO A 74 14.25 -23.20 -23.75
N MET A 75 13.40 -22.40 -23.10
CA MET A 75 12.61 -22.82 -21.95
C MET A 75 11.43 -23.69 -22.44
N LYS A 76 11.10 -24.77 -21.73
CA LYS A 76 9.91 -25.58 -22.06
C LYS A 76 8.65 -24.76 -21.81
N LYS A 77 7.65 -24.88 -22.70
CA LYS A 77 6.37 -24.16 -22.57
C LYS A 77 5.68 -24.41 -21.22
N GLU A 78 5.77 -25.65 -20.72
CA GLU A 78 5.19 -26.06 -19.43
C GLU A 78 5.84 -25.30 -18.25
N GLU A 79 7.17 -25.13 -18.25
CA GLU A 79 7.87 -24.36 -17.21
C GLU A 79 7.52 -22.86 -17.27
N ALA A 80 7.25 -22.32 -18.46
CA ALA A 80 6.87 -20.92 -18.63
C ALA A 80 5.41 -20.64 -18.16
N GLU A 81 4.52 -21.61 -18.30
CA GLU A 81 3.11 -21.51 -17.89
C GLU A 81 2.91 -21.70 -16.37
N GLU A 82 3.79 -22.45 -15.70
CA GLU A 82 3.75 -22.62 -14.24
C GLU A 82 4.22 -21.38 -13.46
N MET A 83 4.98 -20.47 -14.10
CA MET A 83 5.48 -19.28 -13.42
C MET A 83 4.39 -18.22 -13.24
N ARG A 84 3.88 -18.10 -12.01
CA ARG A 84 2.91 -17.08 -11.62
C ARG A 84 3.46 -15.67 -11.87
N SER A 85 2.65 -14.81 -12.51
CA SER A 85 3.05 -13.44 -12.79
C SER A 85 2.99 -12.55 -11.53
N VAL A 86 3.68 -11.41 -11.56
CA VAL A 86 3.72 -10.49 -10.40
C VAL A 86 2.33 -9.89 -10.17
N SER A 87 1.62 -9.55 -11.25
CA SER A 87 0.24 -9.06 -11.14
C SER A 87 -0.71 -10.11 -10.58
N GLN A 88 -0.57 -11.38 -10.99
CA GLN A 88 -1.34 -12.50 -10.45
C GLN A 88 -1.02 -12.72 -8.97
N ALA A 89 0.24 -12.57 -8.56
CA ALA A 89 0.62 -12.73 -7.16
C ALA A 89 -0.01 -11.68 -6.23
N ILE A 90 -0.30 -10.48 -6.74
CA ILE A 90 -0.85 -9.35 -5.97
C ILE A 90 -2.36 -9.19 -6.16
N SER A 91 -3.00 -10.02 -6.99
CA SER A 91 -4.45 -10.01 -7.25
C SER A 91 -5.32 -10.07 -5.99
N GLY A 92 -4.87 -10.74 -4.92
CA GLY A 92 -5.56 -10.83 -3.63
C GLY A 92 -5.31 -9.65 -2.68
N PHE A 93 -4.43 -8.71 -3.02
CA PHE A 93 -4.07 -7.60 -2.14
C PHE A 93 -5.21 -6.56 -2.10
N PRO A 94 -5.62 -6.08 -0.91
CA PRO A 94 -6.79 -5.22 -0.76
C PRO A 94 -6.54 -3.74 -1.13
N ILE A 95 -6.00 -3.49 -2.32
CA ILE A 95 -5.56 -2.16 -2.82
C ILE A 95 -6.61 -1.09 -2.55
N ARG A 96 -7.87 -1.32 -2.96
CA ARG A 96 -8.96 -0.34 -2.81
C ARG A 96 -9.25 -0.01 -1.35
N SER A 97 -9.26 -1.02 -0.47
CA SER A 97 -9.56 -0.79 0.95
C SER A 97 -8.43 -0.01 1.64
N LEU A 98 -7.20 -0.31 1.24
CA LEU A 98 -5.99 0.31 1.78
C LEU A 98 -5.84 1.76 1.28
N PHE A 99 -6.18 2.02 0.01
CA PHE A 99 -6.23 3.37 -0.56
C PHE A 99 -7.30 4.24 0.10
N ILE A 100 -8.53 3.73 0.26
CA ILE A 100 -9.64 4.48 0.89
C ILE A 100 -9.31 4.79 2.35
N SER A 101 -8.84 3.80 3.12
CA SER A 101 -8.50 4.00 4.53
C SER A 101 -7.34 4.99 4.70
N GLY A 102 -6.26 4.85 3.91
CA GLY A 102 -5.14 5.79 3.92
C GLY A 102 -5.57 7.22 3.56
N SER A 103 -6.41 7.36 2.53
CA SER A 103 -6.98 8.66 2.13
C SER A 103 -7.80 9.31 3.25
N ILE A 104 -8.66 8.55 3.92
CA ILE A 104 -9.48 9.08 5.03
C ILE A 104 -8.60 9.55 6.19
N ILE A 105 -7.56 8.80 6.54
CA ILE A 105 -6.61 9.18 7.60
C ILE A 105 -5.83 10.45 7.19
N LEU A 106 -5.42 10.58 5.94
CA LEU A 106 -4.73 11.78 5.47
C LEU A 106 -5.66 13.00 5.37
N VAL A 107 -6.93 12.81 5.02
CA VAL A 107 -7.93 13.88 5.04
C VAL A 107 -8.17 14.36 6.47
N SER A 108 -8.29 13.46 7.44
CA SER A 108 -8.43 13.87 8.86
C SER A 108 -7.18 14.58 9.38
N MET A 109 -5.99 14.13 8.98
CA MET A 109 -4.73 14.82 9.24
C MET A 109 -4.71 16.21 8.60
N ALA A 110 -5.13 16.36 7.34
CA ALA A 110 -5.17 17.64 6.65
C ALA A 110 -6.16 18.61 7.31
N ILE A 111 -7.33 18.13 7.74
CA ILE A 111 -8.29 18.92 8.53
C ILE A 111 -7.65 19.38 9.84
N ALA A 112 -6.97 18.48 10.56
CA ALA A 112 -6.26 18.83 11.79
C ALA A 112 -5.16 19.88 11.54
N LEU A 113 -4.43 19.78 10.42
CA LEU A 113 -3.42 20.75 10.01
C LEU A 113 -4.03 22.13 9.73
N LEU A 114 -5.17 22.18 9.05
CA LEU A 114 -5.91 23.43 8.81
C LEU A 114 -6.47 24.06 10.08
N LEU A 115 -6.75 23.27 11.12
CA LEU A 115 -7.18 23.78 12.42
C LEU A 115 -6.00 24.21 13.30
N TYR A 116 -4.79 23.71 13.01
CA TYR A 116 -3.59 24.02 13.77
C TYR A 116 -2.98 25.39 13.37
N TYR A 117 -3.13 25.77 12.10
CA TYR A 117 -2.69 27.06 11.54
C TYR A 117 -3.84 28.05 11.42
#